data_AF-A0A255RBW6-F1
#
_entry.id   AF-A0A255RBW6-F1
#
_cell.length_a   1.000
_cell.length_b   1.000
_cell.length_c   1.000
_cell.angle_alpha   90.00
_cell.angle_beta   90.00
_cell.angle_gamma   90.00
#
_symmetry.space_group_name_H-M   'P 1'
#
loop_
_entity.id
_entity.type
_entity.pdbx_description
1 polymer ?
#
loop_
_entity_poly.entity_id
_entity_poly.type
_entity_poly.pdbx_seq_one_letter_code
_entity_poly.pdbx_strand_id
1 'polypeptide(L)'
;MISQIEFARQFTTELKRDYLRDNQWFAKVCEDWTQEDILTELINAAYKLYVATASNALKLTVLGGTEIRMDSQLVRSFGVTAANGIQDEKTREIVQKELLRRSSLAKSRNDAATRMPPRLRRINRVTKVGSILSERRWSPILNDTLIIGAITGRQHFVLALTENEQRAWELQHDGKFNKFSVARSTFDKNECKQAWKEFLQQQTQMFFDDNYGNPRVFARELIGLCTFGYKPEFSWHQLGFSYSNNGEHAALNFRNYVQALANINFQDADRTSLLEKLGEFLFEDRTALTHRRAADLVG
;
A
#
# COMPACT_ATOMS: atom_id res chain seq x y z
N MET A 1 -13.12 14.36 5.86
CA MET A 1 -13.72 13.07 5.48
C MET A 1 -15.09 13.37 4.89
N ILE A 2 -15.44 12.76 3.76
CA ILE A 2 -16.72 13.01 3.09
C ILE A 2 -17.81 12.05 3.59
N SER A 3 -19.08 12.43 3.42
CA SER A 3 -20.23 11.59 3.74
C SER A 3 -20.38 10.41 2.76
N GLN A 4 -21.20 9.41 3.11
CA GLN A 4 -21.51 8.28 2.21
C GLN A 4 -22.12 8.75 0.89
N ILE A 5 -23.01 9.74 0.95
CA ILE A 5 -23.69 10.30 -0.23
C ILE A 5 -22.66 10.99 -1.13
N GLU A 6 -21.78 11.82 -0.57
CA GLU A 6 -20.70 12.48 -1.34
C GLU A 6 -19.71 11.46 -1.91
N PHE A 7 -19.37 10.41 -1.17
CA PHE A 7 -18.51 9.33 -1.64
C PHE A 7 -19.14 8.60 -2.83
N ALA A 8 -20.39 8.16 -2.70
CA ALA A 8 -21.12 7.48 -3.77
C ALA A 8 -21.31 8.36 -5.00
N ARG A 9 -21.53 9.68 -4.81
CA ARG A 9 -21.64 10.66 -5.92
C ARG A 9 -20.39 10.79 -6.77
N GLN A 10 -19.21 10.39 -6.27
CA GLN A 10 -18.01 10.35 -7.12
C GLN A 10 -18.09 9.30 -8.21
N PHE A 11 -18.85 8.21 -7.99
CA PHE A 11 -19.04 7.11 -8.94
C PHE A 11 -20.14 7.44 -9.96
N THR A 12 -19.88 8.46 -10.80
CA THR A 12 -20.75 8.80 -11.93
C THR A 12 -20.82 7.65 -12.93
N THR A 13 -21.81 7.69 -13.84
CA THR A 13 -21.95 6.71 -14.93
C THR A 13 -20.67 6.57 -15.74
N GLU A 14 -19.98 7.67 -16.00
CA GLU A 14 -18.71 7.70 -16.73
C GLU A 14 -17.59 7.04 -15.94
N LEU A 15 -17.46 7.37 -14.65
CA LEU A 15 -16.41 6.77 -13.83
C LEU A 15 -16.60 5.27 -13.65
N LYS A 16 -17.85 4.82 -13.44
CA LYS A 16 -18.19 3.40 -13.40
C LYS A 16 -17.78 2.70 -14.70
N ARG A 17 -18.11 3.30 -15.85
CA ARG A 17 -17.72 2.77 -17.17
C ARG A 17 -16.20 2.70 -17.33
N ASP A 18 -15.48 3.73 -16.90
CA ASP A 18 -14.01 3.74 -16.95
C ASP A 18 -13.43 2.61 -16.08
N TYR A 19 -13.92 2.41 -14.85
CA TYR A 19 -13.50 1.29 -14.00
C TYR A 19 -13.74 -0.08 -14.66
N LEU A 20 -14.93 -0.29 -15.23
CA LEU A 20 -15.28 -1.55 -15.89
C LEU A 20 -14.41 -1.80 -17.13
N ARG A 21 -14.17 -0.77 -17.94
CA ARG A 21 -13.33 -0.85 -19.15
C ARG A 21 -11.87 -1.12 -18.79
N ASP A 22 -11.33 -0.36 -17.85
CA ASP A 22 -9.88 -0.35 -17.57
C ASP A 22 -9.45 -1.53 -16.68
N ASN A 23 -10.41 -2.27 -16.12
CA ASN A 23 -10.15 -3.43 -15.25
C ASN A 23 -10.97 -4.65 -15.68
N GLN A 24 -11.20 -4.85 -16.98
CA GLN A 24 -11.92 -6.00 -17.53
C GLN A 24 -11.33 -7.36 -17.09
N TRP A 25 -10.03 -7.41 -16.80
CA TRP A 25 -9.38 -8.61 -16.26
C TRP A 25 -10.01 -9.07 -14.94
N PHE A 26 -10.51 -8.15 -14.11
CA PHE A 26 -11.12 -8.47 -12.82
C PHE A 26 -12.44 -9.24 -13.00
N ALA A 27 -13.24 -8.84 -13.99
CA ALA A 27 -14.50 -9.52 -14.33
C ALA A 27 -14.28 -10.98 -14.75
N LYS A 28 -13.12 -11.29 -15.33
CA LYS A 28 -12.77 -12.65 -15.80
C LYS A 28 -12.34 -13.57 -14.67
N VAL A 29 -11.83 -13.04 -13.56
CA VAL A 29 -11.10 -13.82 -12.55
C VAL A 29 -11.86 -13.92 -11.22
N CYS A 30 -12.66 -12.91 -10.85
CA CYS A 30 -13.20 -12.83 -9.50
C CYS A 30 -14.73 -12.77 -9.44
N GLU A 31 -15.35 -11.79 -10.10
CA GLU A 31 -16.79 -11.52 -9.95
C GLU A 31 -17.28 -10.73 -11.16
N ASP A 32 -18.47 -11.05 -11.67
CA ASP A 32 -19.09 -10.28 -12.77
C ASP A 32 -19.64 -8.95 -12.25
N TRP A 33 -18.74 -8.04 -11.88
CA TRP A 33 -19.04 -6.70 -11.40
C TRP A 33 -19.59 -5.75 -12.48
N THR A 34 -19.92 -6.26 -13.67
CA THR A 34 -20.65 -5.50 -14.70
C THR A 34 -22.11 -5.29 -14.30
N GLN A 35 -22.62 -6.09 -13.37
CA GLN A 35 -23.96 -5.97 -12.80
C GLN A 35 -24.02 -4.80 -11.80
N GLU A 36 -25.03 -3.95 -11.96
CA GLU A 36 -25.14 -2.69 -11.19
C GLU A 36 -25.33 -2.91 -9.68
N ASP A 37 -25.99 -4.00 -9.30
CA ASP A 37 -26.16 -4.42 -7.91
C ASP A 37 -24.82 -4.81 -7.27
N ILE A 38 -24.01 -5.63 -7.94
CA ILE A 38 -22.66 -6.00 -7.49
C ILE A 38 -21.77 -4.75 -7.39
N LEU A 39 -21.81 -3.87 -8.39
CA LEU A 39 -21.05 -2.63 -8.37
C LEU A 39 -21.47 -1.72 -7.20
N THR A 40 -22.77 -1.67 -6.91
CA THR A 40 -23.32 -0.92 -5.76
C THR A 40 -22.86 -1.53 -4.43
N GLU A 41 -22.83 -2.87 -4.31
CA GLU A 41 -22.27 -3.55 -3.14
C GLU A 41 -20.79 -3.19 -2.95
N LEU A 42 -20.00 -3.21 -4.02
CA LEU A 42 -18.57 -2.84 -3.98
C LEU A 42 -18.35 -1.38 -3.58
N ILE A 43 -19.17 -0.44 -4.07
CA ILE A 43 -19.09 0.98 -3.69
C ILE A 43 -19.44 1.17 -2.21
N ASN A 44 -20.45 0.44 -1.70
CA ASN A 44 -20.81 0.48 -0.29
C ASN A 44 -19.71 -0.13 0.61
N ALA A 45 -19.14 -1.25 0.17
CA ALA A 45 -17.98 -1.88 0.77
C ALA A 45 -16.77 -0.92 0.82
N ALA A 46 -16.53 -0.22 -0.29
CA ALA A 46 -15.50 0.80 -0.43
C ALA A 46 -15.72 1.95 0.55
N TYR A 47 -16.94 2.48 0.69
CA TYR A 47 -17.18 3.55 1.65
C TYR A 47 -16.84 3.14 3.10
N LYS A 48 -17.18 1.90 3.50
CA LYS A 48 -16.78 1.41 4.83
C LYS A 48 -15.26 1.33 4.98
N LEU A 49 -14.57 0.86 3.94
CA LEU A 49 -13.10 0.83 3.90
C LEU A 49 -12.49 2.24 3.94
N TYR A 50 -13.08 3.19 3.23
CA TYR A 50 -12.67 4.60 3.23
C TYR A 50 -12.70 5.17 4.65
N VAL A 51 -13.83 5.01 5.36
CA VAL A 51 -13.99 5.49 6.73
C VAL A 51 -13.02 4.80 7.69
N ALA A 52 -12.93 3.47 7.62
CA ALA A 52 -12.03 2.68 8.45
C ALA A 52 -10.57 3.12 8.24
N THR A 53 -10.15 3.21 6.98
CA THR A 53 -8.79 3.61 6.63
C THR A 53 -8.53 5.04 7.08
N ALA A 54 -9.34 6.02 6.67
CA ALA A 54 -9.12 7.42 7.01
C ALA A 54 -9.07 7.71 8.53
N SER A 55 -9.75 6.89 9.33
CA SER A 55 -9.76 6.96 10.79
C SER A 55 -8.71 6.09 11.48
N ASN A 56 -7.81 5.43 10.75
CA ASN A 56 -6.75 4.61 11.32
C ASN A 56 -5.93 5.39 12.36
N ALA A 57 -5.88 4.85 13.59
CA ALA A 57 -5.23 5.46 14.73
C ALA A 57 -3.69 5.49 14.61
N LEU A 58 -3.10 4.57 13.84
CA LEU A 58 -1.65 4.56 13.61
C LEU A 58 -1.19 5.68 12.66
N LYS A 59 -2.11 6.27 11.90
CA LYS A 59 -1.79 7.22 10.83
C LYS A 59 -0.72 6.70 9.86
N LEU A 60 -0.79 5.40 9.58
CA LEU A 60 0.17 4.65 8.79
C LEU A 60 -0.58 3.64 7.92
N THR A 61 -0.20 3.48 6.67
CA THR A 61 -0.65 2.40 5.78
C THR A 61 0.56 1.64 5.27
N VAL A 62 0.50 0.31 5.32
CA VAL A 62 1.58 -0.57 4.84
C VAL A 62 1.22 -1.05 3.45
N LEU A 63 2.10 -0.73 2.49
CA LEU A 63 2.02 -1.12 1.09
C LEU A 63 2.85 -2.38 0.83
N GLY A 64 2.50 -3.12 -0.21
CA GLY A 64 3.28 -4.27 -0.67
C GLY A 64 2.42 -5.35 -1.33
N GLY A 65 3.04 -6.48 -1.66
CA GLY A 65 2.34 -7.63 -2.23
C GLY A 65 1.24 -8.18 -1.33
N THR A 66 0.31 -8.95 -1.88
CA THR A 66 -0.75 -9.62 -1.11
C THR A 66 -0.20 -10.55 -0.02
N GLU A 67 1.03 -11.01 -0.18
CA GLU A 67 1.77 -11.90 0.70
C GLU A 67 2.02 -11.30 2.08
N ILE A 68 2.15 -9.97 2.19
CA ILE A 68 2.36 -9.28 3.48
C ILE A 68 1.17 -9.44 4.42
N ARG A 69 -0.02 -9.76 3.88
CA ARG A 69 -1.25 -9.99 4.63
C ARG A 69 -1.21 -11.32 5.39
N MET A 70 -0.37 -12.26 4.94
CA MET A 70 -0.14 -13.55 5.56
C MET A 70 1.07 -13.56 6.50
N ASP A 71 1.83 -12.46 6.58
CA ASP A 71 2.96 -12.35 7.50
C ASP A 71 2.45 -12.06 8.93
N SER A 72 2.62 -13.06 9.81
CA SER A 72 2.19 -12.94 11.20
C SER A 72 2.86 -11.81 11.97
N GLN A 73 4.12 -11.46 11.68
CA GLN A 73 4.84 -10.37 12.34
C GLN A 73 4.32 -9.01 11.89
N LEU A 74 4.06 -8.84 10.60
CA LEU A 74 3.47 -7.61 10.06
C LEU A 74 2.03 -7.44 10.57
N VAL A 75 1.20 -8.48 10.48
CA VAL A 75 -0.17 -8.47 11.02
C VAL A 75 -0.16 -8.16 12.51
N ARG A 76 0.78 -8.74 13.27
CA ARG A 76 0.94 -8.45 14.70
C ARG A 76 1.34 -7.02 14.99
N SER A 77 2.20 -6.41 14.17
CA SER A 77 2.75 -5.07 14.42
C SER A 77 1.80 -3.96 13.96
N PHE A 78 1.16 -4.16 12.82
CA PHE A 78 0.39 -3.13 12.11
C PHE A 78 -1.11 -3.40 12.09
N GLY A 79 -1.53 -4.64 12.33
CA GLY A 79 -2.93 -5.06 12.22
C GLY A 79 -3.45 -5.03 10.80
N VAL A 80 -4.67 -5.53 10.64
CA VAL A 80 -5.36 -5.63 9.35
C VAL A 80 -6.60 -4.73 9.33
N THR A 81 -6.88 -4.15 8.16
CA THR A 81 -8.09 -3.43 7.83
C THR A 81 -8.89 -4.24 6.83
N ALA A 82 -10.10 -4.61 7.26
CA ALA A 82 -11.01 -5.49 6.55
C ALA A 82 -12.46 -5.05 6.87
N ALA A 83 -13.03 -4.16 6.05
CA ALA A 83 -14.32 -3.53 6.33
C ALA A 83 -15.51 -4.48 6.12
N ASN A 84 -15.40 -5.43 5.20
CA ASN A 84 -16.43 -6.43 4.86
C ASN A 84 -15.96 -7.86 5.14
N GLY A 85 -14.88 -7.99 5.92
CA GLY A 85 -14.29 -9.26 6.32
C GLY A 85 -12.97 -9.55 5.62
N ILE A 86 -12.26 -10.55 6.14
CA ILE A 86 -10.93 -10.95 5.67
C ILE A 86 -11.06 -11.88 4.47
N GLN A 87 -10.21 -11.64 3.46
CA GLN A 87 -10.26 -12.27 2.14
C GLN A 87 -10.17 -13.80 2.19
N ASP A 88 -9.14 -14.33 2.83
CA ASP A 88 -8.84 -15.76 2.86
C ASP A 88 -8.85 -16.31 4.30
N GLU A 89 -9.12 -17.61 4.43
CA GLU A 89 -9.22 -18.27 5.74
C GLU A 89 -7.89 -18.23 6.50
N LYS A 90 -6.76 -18.39 5.80
CA LYS A 90 -5.42 -18.37 6.43
C LYS A 90 -5.13 -17.01 7.06
N THR A 91 -5.40 -15.91 6.36
CA THR A 91 -5.28 -14.56 6.92
C THR A 91 -6.25 -14.38 8.09
N ARG A 92 -7.47 -14.93 8.01
CA ARG A 92 -8.44 -14.85 9.11
C ARG A 92 -7.93 -15.55 10.36
N GLU A 93 -7.39 -16.75 10.23
CA GLU A 93 -6.79 -17.52 11.33
C GLU A 93 -5.63 -16.76 11.97
N ILE A 94 -4.73 -16.18 11.16
CA ILE A 94 -3.59 -15.38 11.64
C ILE A 94 -4.10 -14.14 12.41
N VAL A 95 -5.06 -13.40 11.85
CA VAL A 95 -5.62 -12.21 12.49
C VAL A 95 -6.33 -12.58 13.79
N GLN A 96 -7.14 -13.65 13.82
CA GLN A 96 -7.80 -14.11 15.04
C GLN A 96 -6.79 -14.52 16.11
N LYS A 97 -5.75 -15.29 15.73
CA LYS A 97 -4.67 -15.70 16.64
C LYS A 97 -3.96 -14.51 17.25
N GLU A 98 -3.65 -13.48 16.45
CA GLU A 98 -2.98 -12.27 16.93
C GLU A 98 -3.92 -11.37 17.75
N LEU A 99 -5.22 -11.30 17.43
CA LEU A 99 -6.22 -10.61 18.27
C LEU A 99 -6.35 -11.28 19.64
N LEU A 100 -6.45 -12.60 19.68
CA LEU A 100 -6.48 -13.36 20.94
C LEU A 100 -5.21 -13.13 21.75
N ARG A 101 -4.04 -13.17 21.10
CA ARG A 101 -2.74 -12.87 21.74
C ARG A 101 -2.68 -11.44 22.28
N ARG A 102 -3.18 -10.44 21.55
CA ARG A 102 -3.24 -9.05 22.03
C ARG A 102 -4.16 -8.92 23.23
N SER A 103 -5.30 -9.60 23.22
CA SER A 103 -6.27 -9.58 24.30
C SER A 103 -5.73 -10.24 25.58
N SER A 104 -5.00 -11.36 25.47
CA SER A 104 -4.38 -12.03 26.61
C SER A 104 -3.23 -11.21 27.20
N LEU A 105 -2.38 -10.62 26.34
CA LEU A 105 -1.33 -9.69 26.77
C LEU A 105 -1.89 -8.40 27.38
N ALA A 106 -3.05 -7.92 26.93
CA ALA A 106 -3.73 -6.77 27.53
C ALA A 106 -4.30 -7.12 28.92
N LYS A 107 -4.91 -8.30 29.09
CA LYS A 107 -5.39 -8.79 30.39
C LYS A 107 -4.23 -8.94 31.38
N SER A 108 -3.18 -9.65 31.02
CA SER A 108 -1.97 -9.82 31.85
C SER A 108 -1.27 -8.50 32.19
N ARG A 109 -1.31 -7.51 31.31
CA ARG A 109 -0.79 -6.17 31.60
C ARG A 109 -1.74 -5.31 32.42
N ASN A 110 -3.06 -5.47 32.33
CA ASN A 110 -3.98 -4.74 33.21
C ASN A 110 -3.78 -5.15 34.67
N ASP A 111 -3.43 -6.42 34.91
CA ASP A 111 -3.04 -6.90 36.24
C ASP A 111 -1.71 -6.29 36.73
N ALA A 112 -0.81 -5.91 35.82
CA ALA A 112 0.46 -5.25 36.13
C ALA A 112 0.41 -3.71 36.09
N ALA A 113 -0.49 -3.11 35.30
CA ALA A 113 -0.61 -1.67 35.03
C ALA A 113 -1.37 -0.91 36.13
N THR A 114 -2.04 -1.61 37.03
CA THR A 114 -2.46 -1.11 38.35
C THR A 114 -1.26 -0.75 39.23
N ARG A 115 -0.04 -1.23 38.92
CA ARG A 115 1.19 -0.96 39.69
C ARG A 115 2.18 0.01 39.01
N MET A 116 1.86 0.56 37.83
CA MET A 116 2.80 1.42 37.07
C MET A 116 2.33 2.89 36.94
N PRO A 117 3.26 3.86 37.00
CA PRO A 117 2.92 5.28 36.92
C PRO A 117 2.35 5.70 35.54
N PRO A 118 1.43 6.69 35.49
CA PRO A 118 0.65 7.03 34.29
C PRO A 118 1.47 7.40 33.05
N ARG A 119 2.70 7.88 33.21
CA ARG A 119 3.56 8.38 32.12
C ARG A 119 4.06 7.28 31.16
N LEU A 120 4.04 6.01 31.56
CA LEU A 120 4.49 4.87 30.73
C LEU A 120 3.35 4.20 29.94
N ARG A 121 2.11 4.72 30.01
CA ARG A 121 0.93 4.12 29.36
C ARG A 121 0.80 4.40 27.85
N ARG A 122 1.73 5.13 27.23
CA ARG A 122 1.61 5.59 25.84
C ARG A 122 2.34 4.68 24.85
N ILE A 123 1.73 3.55 24.51
CA ILE A 123 1.87 2.96 23.18
C ILE A 123 0.46 2.78 22.67
N ASN A 124 0.07 3.55 21.63
CA ASN A 124 -1.21 3.37 20.96
C ASN A 124 -1.22 1.98 20.33
N ARG A 125 -1.85 1.01 20.99
CA ARG A 125 -2.05 -0.32 20.42
C ARG A 125 -3.05 -0.22 19.28
N VAL A 126 -2.87 -1.04 18.25
CA VAL A 126 -3.87 -1.26 17.21
C VAL A 126 -5.09 -1.91 17.85
N THR A 127 -6.08 -1.11 18.26
CA THR A 127 -7.23 -1.59 19.03
C THR A 127 -8.42 -1.98 18.17
N LYS A 128 -8.51 -1.56 16.90
CA LYS A 128 -9.68 -1.83 16.03
C LYS A 128 -9.36 -1.96 14.54
N VAL A 129 -8.67 -0.99 13.94
CA VAL A 129 -8.39 -0.94 12.49
C VAL A 129 -6.88 -0.94 12.28
N GLY A 130 -6.38 -1.79 11.38
CA GLY A 130 -4.96 -1.94 11.13
C GLY A 130 -4.42 -1.06 10.00
N SER A 131 -3.17 -1.29 9.64
CA SER A 131 -2.50 -0.57 8.55
C SER A 131 -2.29 -1.44 7.30
N ILE A 132 -2.61 -2.73 7.35
CA ILE A 132 -2.50 -3.67 6.21
C ILE A 132 -3.90 -3.94 5.65
N LEU A 133 -4.14 -3.74 4.36
CA LEU A 133 -5.41 -4.10 3.73
C LEU A 133 -5.58 -5.62 3.64
N SER A 134 -6.70 -6.18 4.08
CA SER A 134 -7.12 -7.54 3.73
C SER A 134 -8.64 -7.61 3.62
N GLU A 135 -9.13 -7.36 2.41
CA GLU A 135 -10.56 -7.17 2.15
C GLU A 135 -11.14 -8.35 1.37
N ARG A 136 -12.26 -8.90 1.86
CA ARG A 136 -13.01 -9.91 1.14
C ARG A 136 -13.56 -9.34 -0.16
N ARG A 137 -13.46 -10.11 -1.24
CA ARG A 137 -13.76 -9.66 -2.61
C ARG A 137 -12.93 -8.42 -2.98
N TRP A 138 -11.61 -8.48 -2.74
CA TRP A 138 -10.68 -7.44 -3.17
C TRP A 138 -10.99 -7.03 -4.61
N SER A 139 -11.06 -5.73 -4.87
CA SER A 139 -11.35 -5.16 -6.19
C SER A 139 -10.51 -3.90 -6.42
N PRO A 140 -10.34 -3.45 -7.68
CA PRO A 140 -9.67 -2.18 -7.97
C PRO A 140 -10.28 -0.98 -7.23
N ILE A 141 -11.61 -0.95 -7.08
CA ILE A 141 -12.32 0.12 -6.33
C ILE A 141 -11.90 0.09 -4.86
N LEU A 142 -11.84 -1.08 -4.23
CA LEU A 142 -11.41 -1.21 -2.84
C LEU A 142 -9.94 -0.81 -2.65
N ASN A 143 -9.08 -1.18 -3.60
CA ASN A 143 -7.67 -0.80 -3.58
C ASN A 143 -7.49 0.72 -3.64
N ASP A 144 -8.13 1.37 -4.61
CA ASP A 144 -8.05 2.83 -4.76
C ASP A 144 -8.65 3.55 -3.55
N THR A 145 -9.68 2.94 -2.96
CA THR A 145 -10.32 3.46 -1.75
C THR A 145 -9.42 3.39 -0.52
N LEU A 146 -8.61 2.34 -0.38
CA LEU A 146 -7.58 2.28 0.66
C LEU A 146 -6.66 3.51 0.55
N ILE A 147 -6.13 3.77 -0.65
CA ILE A 147 -5.20 4.88 -0.87
C ILE A 147 -5.89 6.23 -0.63
N ILE A 148 -7.07 6.47 -1.22
CA ILE A 148 -7.82 7.72 -1.03
C ILE A 148 -8.21 7.93 0.44
N GLY A 149 -8.61 6.86 1.14
CA GLY A 149 -8.93 6.90 2.56
C GLY A 149 -7.70 7.24 3.41
N ALA A 150 -6.57 6.58 3.16
CA ALA A 150 -5.32 6.83 3.86
C ALA A 150 -4.82 8.27 3.63
N ILE A 151 -4.90 8.77 2.39
CA ILE A 151 -4.54 10.16 2.07
C ILE A 151 -5.48 11.16 2.75
N THR A 152 -6.80 10.90 2.75
CA THR A 152 -7.78 11.71 3.51
C THR A 152 -7.38 11.79 4.99
N GLY A 153 -6.92 10.67 5.54
CA GLY A 153 -6.45 10.57 6.91
C GLY A 153 -5.08 11.22 7.18
N ARG A 154 -4.41 11.75 6.14
CA ARG A 154 -3.02 12.24 6.14
C ARG A 154 -2.05 11.21 6.72
N GLN A 155 -2.18 9.96 6.28
CA GLN A 155 -1.32 8.89 6.77
C GLN A 155 0.03 8.91 6.08
N HIS A 156 1.04 8.40 6.79
CA HIS A 156 2.27 7.94 6.16
C HIS A 156 2.04 6.61 5.47
N PHE A 157 2.78 6.35 4.41
CA PHE A 157 2.83 5.02 3.79
C PHE A 157 4.22 4.44 3.96
N VAL A 158 4.30 3.11 4.12
CA VAL A 158 5.59 2.41 4.16
C VAL A 158 5.49 1.14 3.32
N LEU A 159 6.54 0.86 2.56
CA LEU A 159 6.67 -0.39 1.84
C LEU A 159 7.11 -1.50 2.80
N ALA A 160 6.35 -2.59 2.85
CA ALA A 160 6.80 -3.85 3.42
C ALA A 160 7.30 -4.77 2.31
N LEU A 161 8.51 -5.29 2.48
CA LEU A 161 9.10 -6.30 1.61
C LEU A 161 8.59 -7.69 2.00
N THR A 162 8.38 -8.56 1.02
CA THR A 162 8.22 -10.00 1.25
C THR A 162 9.51 -10.60 1.80
N GLU A 163 9.48 -11.81 2.36
CA GLU A 163 10.70 -12.46 2.86
C GLU A 163 11.81 -12.57 1.81
N ASN A 164 11.46 -12.85 0.56
CA ASN A 164 12.43 -12.98 -0.52
C ASN A 164 13.03 -11.62 -0.91
N GLU A 165 12.20 -10.59 -1.00
CA GLU A 165 12.64 -9.21 -1.27
C GLU A 165 13.49 -8.67 -0.11
N GLN A 166 13.13 -8.97 1.14
CA GLN A 166 13.89 -8.60 2.32
C GLN A 166 15.26 -9.27 2.33
N ARG A 167 15.34 -10.58 2.02
CA ARG A 167 16.63 -11.27 1.88
C ARG A 167 17.47 -10.70 0.76
N ALA A 168 16.86 -10.34 -0.39
CA ALA A 168 17.58 -9.70 -1.49
C ALA A 168 18.12 -8.32 -1.07
N TRP A 169 17.32 -7.52 -0.36
CA TRP A 169 17.74 -6.23 0.19
C TRP A 169 18.94 -6.39 1.14
N GLU A 170 18.85 -7.35 2.05
CA GLU A 170 19.91 -7.68 3.00
C GLU A 170 21.17 -8.14 2.29
N LEU A 171 21.09 -9.08 1.34
CA LEU A 171 22.25 -9.58 0.60
C LEU A 171 22.98 -8.48 -0.19
N GLN A 172 22.26 -7.52 -0.77
CA GLN A 172 22.85 -6.44 -1.57
C GLN A 172 23.51 -5.35 -0.70
N HIS A 173 23.07 -5.22 0.56
CA HIS A 173 23.49 -4.12 1.44
C HIS A 173 24.08 -4.60 2.77
N ASP A 174 24.34 -5.89 2.93
CA ASP A 174 24.95 -6.45 4.13
C ASP A 174 26.30 -5.77 4.40
N GLY A 175 26.55 -5.46 5.67
CA GLY A 175 27.74 -4.73 6.08
C GLY A 175 27.79 -3.24 5.75
N LYS A 176 26.89 -2.68 4.90
CA LYS A 176 26.84 -1.22 4.63
C LYS A 176 26.31 -0.42 5.81
N PHE A 177 25.56 -1.07 6.70
CA PHE A 177 25.06 -0.47 7.93
C PHE A 177 25.07 -1.49 9.05
N ASN A 178 25.34 -1.05 10.28
CA ASN A 178 25.21 -1.88 11.47
C ASN A 178 24.01 -1.40 12.30
N LYS A 179 23.47 -2.27 13.17
CA LYS A 179 22.30 -1.93 14.00
C LYS A 179 22.46 -0.63 14.80
N PHE A 180 23.70 -0.21 15.09
CA PHE A 180 24.01 1.02 15.83
C PHE A 180 23.97 2.27 14.94
N SER A 181 24.47 2.24 13.71
CA SER A 181 24.34 3.35 12.74
C SER A 181 22.88 3.52 12.33
N VAL A 182 22.18 2.39 12.16
CA VAL A 182 20.74 2.25 11.93
C VAL A 182 19.94 2.98 13.00
N ALA A 183 20.18 2.66 14.28
CA ALA A 183 19.47 3.27 15.40
C ALA A 183 19.72 4.78 15.58
N ARG A 184 20.81 5.31 15.03
CA ARG A 184 21.14 6.75 15.10
C ARG A 184 20.54 7.57 13.96
N SER A 185 20.01 6.94 12.92
CA SER A 185 19.42 7.60 11.74
C SER A 185 20.33 8.64 11.07
N THR A 186 21.66 8.53 11.25
CA THR A 186 22.66 9.44 10.69
C THR A 186 23.15 8.91 9.36
N PHE A 187 22.29 8.92 8.35
CA PHE A 187 22.64 8.46 7.01
C PHE A 187 22.49 9.57 5.99
N ASP A 188 23.33 9.51 4.96
CA ASP A 188 23.14 10.33 3.78
C ASP A 188 21.86 9.87 3.07
N LYS A 189 20.94 10.82 2.87
CA LYS A 189 19.69 10.57 2.15
C LYS A 189 19.95 10.17 0.70
N ASN A 190 21.01 10.70 0.08
CA ASN A 190 21.39 10.38 -1.28
C ASN A 190 21.89 8.94 -1.39
N GLU A 191 22.67 8.49 -0.41
CA GLU A 191 23.13 7.10 -0.32
C GLU A 191 21.94 6.14 -0.18
N CYS A 192 20.99 6.44 0.73
CA CYS A 192 19.76 5.66 0.88
C CYS A 192 18.95 5.64 -0.43
N LYS A 193 18.78 6.80 -1.09
CA LYS A 193 18.05 6.93 -2.36
C LYS A 193 18.69 6.08 -3.45
N GLN A 194 20.02 6.08 -3.54
CA GLN A 194 20.77 5.30 -4.52
C GLN A 194 20.67 3.79 -4.23
N ALA A 195 20.77 3.37 -2.97
CA ALA A 195 20.57 1.97 -2.58
C ALA A 195 19.18 1.44 -2.97
N TRP A 196 18.12 2.22 -2.69
CA TRP A 196 16.76 1.88 -3.12
C TRP A 196 16.60 1.86 -4.63
N LYS A 197 17.27 2.76 -5.36
CA LYS A 197 17.28 2.75 -6.83
C LYS A 197 17.86 1.45 -7.37
N GLU A 198 19.04 1.05 -6.89
CA GLU A 198 19.70 -0.18 -7.34
C GLU A 198 18.89 -1.42 -7.01
N PHE A 199 18.30 -1.48 -5.81
CA PHE A 199 17.43 -2.58 -5.41
C PHE A 199 16.20 -2.68 -6.32
N LEU A 200 15.47 -1.58 -6.51
CA LEU A 200 14.23 -1.58 -7.30
C LEU A 200 14.46 -1.81 -8.80
N GLN A 201 15.65 -1.49 -9.31
CA GLN A 201 16.08 -1.88 -10.67
C GLN A 201 16.25 -3.39 -10.83
N GLN A 202 16.67 -4.09 -9.77
CA GLN A 202 16.81 -5.56 -9.78
C GLN A 202 15.50 -6.25 -9.42
N GLN A 203 14.60 -5.57 -8.71
CA GLN A 203 13.32 -6.10 -8.24
C GLN A 203 12.12 -5.49 -9.00
N THR A 204 12.24 -5.29 -10.32
CA THR A 204 11.15 -4.69 -11.11
C THR A 204 9.85 -5.50 -11.09
N GLN A 205 9.92 -6.79 -10.76
CA GLN A 205 8.76 -7.64 -10.57
C GLN A 205 7.87 -7.22 -9.38
N MET A 206 8.34 -6.33 -8.50
CA MET A 206 7.49 -5.68 -7.49
C MET A 206 6.41 -4.80 -8.12
N PHE A 207 6.70 -4.21 -9.29
CA PHE A 207 5.81 -3.31 -10.01
C PHE A 207 5.00 -4.02 -11.09
N PHE A 208 5.52 -5.11 -11.63
CA PHE A 208 4.96 -5.77 -12.80
C PHE A 208 5.08 -7.29 -12.67
N ASP A 209 4.01 -8.01 -12.95
CA ASP A 209 4.04 -9.46 -12.96
C ASP A 209 4.48 -9.96 -14.34
N ASP A 210 5.69 -10.50 -14.42
CA ASP A 210 6.27 -11.04 -15.66
C ASP A 210 5.52 -12.28 -16.18
N ASN A 211 4.90 -13.06 -15.29
CA ASN A 211 4.20 -14.29 -15.68
C ASN A 211 2.87 -13.98 -16.35
N TYR A 212 2.17 -12.95 -15.85
CA TYR A 212 0.85 -12.57 -16.35
C TYR A 212 0.87 -11.38 -17.29
N GLY A 213 2.01 -10.73 -17.46
CA GLY A 213 2.13 -9.57 -18.33
C GLY A 213 1.38 -8.34 -17.83
N ASN A 214 1.13 -8.22 -16.51
CA ASN A 214 0.27 -7.17 -15.95
C ASN A 214 0.95 -6.38 -14.82
N PRO A 215 0.69 -5.07 -14.68
CA PRO A 215 1.12 -4.30 -13.52
C PRO A 215 0.58 -4.86 -12.20
N ARG A 216 1.40 -4.79 -11.14
CA ARG A 216 1.00 -5.22 -9.80
C ARG A 216 0.26 -4.14 -9.03
N VAL A 217 -0.45 -4.56 -7.99
CA VAL A 217 -1.19 -3.69 -7.08
C VAL A 217 -0.29 -2.59 -6.50
N PHE A 218 0.93 -2.93 -6.09
CA PHE A 218 1.87 -1.95 -5.54
C PHE A 218 2.18 -0.80 -6.52
N ALA A 219 2.33 -1.09 -7.81
CA ALA A 219 2.51 -0.05 -8.82
C ALA A 219 1.28 0.89 -8.90
N ARG A 220 0.07 0.32 -8.87
CA ARG A 220 -1.18 1.09 -8.84
C ARG A 220 -1.26 2.01 -7.62
N GLU A 221 -0.84 1.53 -6.46
CA GLU A 221 -0.79 2.29 -5.21
C GLU A 221 0.18 3.48 -5.31
N LEU A 222 1.38 3.27 -5.86
CA LEU A 222 2.38 4.33 -6.06
C LEU A 222 1.89 5.41 -7.03
N ILE A 223 1.16 5.05 -8.08
CA ILE A 223 0.54 6.05 -8.97
C ILE A 223 -0.45 6.93 -8.20
N GLY A 224 -1.27 6.34 -7.31
CA GLY A 224 -2.15 7.11 -6.44
C GLY A 224 -1.39 8.09 -5.55
N LEU A 225 -0.32 7.62 -4.91
CA LEU A 225 0.53 8.48 -4.07
C LEU A 225 1.14 9.64 -4.87
N CYS A 226 1.68 9.35 -6.06
CA CYS A 226 2.25 10.37 -6.95
C CYS A 226 1.22 11.42 -7.34
N THR A 227 0.02 11.00 -7.76
CA THR A 227 -1.07 11.90 -8.20
C THR A 227 -1.52 12.87 -7.12
N PHE A 228 -1.48 12.45 -5.86
CA PHE A 228 -2.00 13.22 -4.73
C PHE A 228 -0.91 13.83 -3.85
N GLY A 229 0.29 14.03 -4.39
CA GLY A 229 1.31 14.88 -3.77
C GLY A 229 2.14 14.25 -2.66
N TYR A 230 2.15 12.92 -2.57
CA TYR A 230 3.11 12.25 -1.70
C TYR A 230 4.51 12.32 -2.28
N LYS A 231 5.52 12.19 -1.41
CA LYS A 231 6.93 12.13 -1.77
C LYS A 231 7.59 10.93 -1.10
N PRO A 232 8.54 10.26 -1.77
CA PRO A 232 9.28 9.16 -1.18
C PRO A 232 10.24 9.65 -0.09
N GLU A 233 10.35 8.86 0.97
CA GLU A 233 11.29 9.04 2.07
C GLU A 233 12.22 7.83 2.11
N PHE A 234 13.49 8.05 1.79
CA PHE A 234 14.49 6.99 1.73
C PHE A 234 15.20 6.84 3.06
N SER A 235 15.24 5.61 3.57
CA SER A 235 16.06 5.22 4.70
C SER A 235 16.56 3.80 4.51
N TRP A 236 17.59 3.38 5.24
CA TRP A 236 18.07 2.00 5.21
C TRP A 236 17.06 0.96 5.70
N HIS A 237 16.04 1.38 6.45
CA HIS A 237 15.10 0.47 7.10
C HIS A 237 13.84 0.28 6.27
N GLN A 238 13.45 1.33 5.54
CA GLN A 238 12.18 1.39 4.84
C GLN A 238 12.22 2.43 3.72
N LEU A 239 11.43 2.17 2.70
CA LEU A 239 10.93 3.17 1.77
C LEU A 239 9.58 3.65 2.29
N GLY A 240 9.56 4.90 2.77
CA GLY A 240 8.37 5.58 3.25
C GLY A 240 7.79 6.55 2.23
N PHE A 241 6.58 7.04 2.48
CA PHE A 241 5.98 8.13 1.74
C PHE A 241 5.21 9.06 2.67
N SER A 242 5.47 10.35 2.53
CA SER A 242 4.84 11.41 3.30
C SER A 242 4.16 12.42 2.39
N TYR A 243 3.08 13.03 2.87
CA TYR A 243 2.44 14.14 2.16
C TYR A 243 3.35 15.37 2.12
N SER A 244 3.55 15.96 0.94
CA SER A 244 4.23 17.24 0.79
C SER A 244 3.20 18.36 0.72
N ASN A 245 3.39 19.43 1.52
CA ASN A 245 2.57 20.65 1.39
C ASN A 245 3.03 21.54 0.22
N ASN A 246 4.16 21.20 -0.42
CA ASN A 246 4.83 22.04 -1.40
C ASN A 246 4.59 21.44 -2.79
N GLY A 247 3.46 21.77 -3.41
CA GLY A 247 3.16 21.40 -4.79
C GLY A 247 1.70 21.61 -5.20
N GLU A 248 1.47 21.79 -6.50
CA GLU A 248 0.14 21.62 -7.08
C GLU A 248 -0.20 20.13 -7.09
N HIS A 249 -1.32 19.77 -6.46
CA HIS A 249 -1.76 18.39 -6.34
C HIS A 249 -3.19 18.27 -6.86
N ALA A 250 -3.50 17.15 -7.51
CA ALA A 250 -4.85 16.91 -8.00
C ALA A 250 -5.84 16.86 -6.83
N ALA A 251 -7.08 17.28 -7.07
CA ALA A 251 -8.15 17.12 -6.08
C ALA A 251 -8.30 15.63 -5.73
N LEU A 252 -8.41 15.31 -4.44
CA LEU A 252 -8.50 13.93 -3.96
C LEU A 252 -9.88 13.33 -4.29
N ASN A 253 -9.97 12.66 -5.43
CA ASN A 253 -11.16 11.95 -5.88
C ASN A 253 -10.80 10.77 -6.80
N PHE A 254 -11.75 9.85 -6.98
CA PHE A 254 -11.52 8.64 -7.80
C PHE A 254 -11.29 8.96 -9.29
N ARG A 255 -11.91 10.02 -9.83
CA ARG A 255 -11.74 10.42 -11.23
C ARG A 255 -10.29 10.75 -11.55
N ASN A 256 -9.65 11.55 -10.69
CA ASN A 256 -8.25 11.93 -10.86
C ASN A 256 -7.31 10.73 -10.70
N TYR A 257 -7.65 9.79 -9.82
CA TYR A 257 -6.90 8.53 -9.70
C TYR A 257 -6.96 7.73 -11.00
N VAL A 258 -8.17 7.41 -11.47
CA VAL A 258 -8.37 6.61 -12.69
C VAL A 258 -7.74 7.28 -13.91
N GLN A 259 -7.88 8.61 -14.02
CA GLN A 259 -7.24 9.36 -15.10
C GLN A 259 -5.71 9.28 -15.04
N ALA A 260 -5.10 9.31 -13.85
CA ALA A 260 -3.65 9.16 -13.73
C ALA A 260 -3.17 7.76 -14.17
N LEU A 261 -3.96 6.71 -13.91
CA LEU A 261 -3.68 5.36 -14.42
C LEU A 261 -3.83 5.28 -15.94
N ALA A 262 -4.90 5.88 -16.49
CA ALA A 262 -5.14 5.92 -17.93
C ALA A 262 -4.03 6.68 -18.68
N ASN A 263 -3.51 7.77 -18.11
CA ASN A 263 -2.45 8.58 -18.71
C ASN A 263 -1.11 7.82 -18.90
N ILE A 264 -0.94 6.68 -18.23
CA ILE A 264 0.23 5.80 -18.39
C ILE A 264 -0.13 4.45 -19.03
N ASN A 265 -1.33 4.35 -19.61
CA ASN A 265 -1.86 3.11 -20.19
C ASN A 265 -1.77 1.91 -19.25
N PHE A 266 -2.07 2.11 -17.95
CA PHE A 266 -1.95 1.06 -16.94
C PHE A 266 -2.80 -0.17 -17.29
N GLN A 267 -3.98 0.05 -17.88
CA GLN A 267 -4.91 -0.99 -18.34
C GLN A 267 -4.38 -1.84 -19.49
N ASP A 268 -3.51 -1.27 -20.32
CA ASP A 268 -2.89 -1.95 -21.47
C ASP A 268 -1.54 -2.57 -21.09
N ALA A 269 -1.21 -2.57 -19.79
CA ALA A 269 0.03 -3.08 -19.24
C ALA A 269 1.30 -2.49 -19.89
N ASP A 270 1.25 -1.20 -20.24
CA ASP A 270 2.40 -0.48 -20.79
C ASP A 270 3.50 -0.33 -19.73
N ARG A 271 4.40 -1.31 -19.72
CA ARG A 271 5.51 -1.42 -18.77
C ARG A 271 6.45 -0.22 -18.84
N THR A 272 6.73 0.29 -20.04
CA THR A 272 7.70 1.38 -20.21
C THR A 272 7.14 2.65 -19.60
N SER A 273 5.92 3.04 -19.99
CA SER A 273 5.26 4.22 -19.43
C SER A 273 5.10 4.13 -17.90
N LEU A 274 4.80 2.94 -17.38
CA LEU A 274 4.72 2.71 -15.95
C LEU A 274 6.06 2.91 -15.25
N LEU A 275 7.13 2.24 -15.70
CA LEU A 275 8.44 2.33 -15.05
C LEU A 275 9.04 3.73 -15.16
N GLU A 276 8.84 4.42 -16.28
CA GLU A 276 9.24 5.82 -16.42
C GLU A 276 8.53 6.71 -15.40
N LYS A 277 7.20 6.54 -15.24
CA LYS A 277 6.42 7.31 -14.28
C LYS A 277 6.85 7.04 -12.84
N LEU A 278 7.11 5.78 -12.50
CA LEU A 278 7.60 5.40 -11.18
C LEU A 278 9.03 5.87 -10.93
N GLY A 279 9.90 5.85 -11.94
CA GLY A 279 11.26 6.39 -11.88
C GLY A 279 11.26 7.90 -11.62
N GLU A 280 10.41 8.65 -12.34
CA GLU A 280 10.19 10.07 -12.12
C GLU A 280 9.68 10.35 -10.70
N PHE A 281 8.71 9.56 -10.23
CA PHE A 281 8.10 9.73 -8.91
C PHE A 281 9.08 9.42 -7.76
N LEU A 282 9.77 8.28 -7.83
CA LEU A 282 10.65 7.81 -6.77
C LEU A 282 11.99 8.56 -6.79
N PHE A 283 12.56 8.78 -7.98
CA PHE A 283 13.95 9.19 -8.10
C PHE A 283 14.15 10.55 -8.76
N GLU A 284 13.09 11.20 -9.24
CA GLU A 284 13.16 12.42 -10.07
C GLU A 284 13.90 12.16 -11.39
N ASP A 285 13.87 10.92 -11.87
CA ASP A 285 14.59 10.45 -13.06
C ASP A 285 13.77 9.35 -13.76
N ARG A 286 13.23 9.66 -14.94
CA ARG A 286 12.44 8.71 -15.76
C ARG A 286 13.22 7.47 -16.18
N THR A 287 14.54 7.55 -16.24
CA THR A 287 15.41 6.43 -16.61
C THR A 287 15.84 5.60 -15.41
N ALA A 288 15.42 5.99 -14.20
CA ALA A 288 15.86 5.35 -12.97
C ALA A 288 15.38 3.91 -12.85
N LEU A 289 14.22 3.59 -13.40
CA LEU A 289 13.68 2.23 -13.46
C LEU A 289 13.56 1.83 -14.92
N THR A 290 14.33 0.82 -15.32
CA THR A 290 14.26 0.23 -16.66
C THR A 290 14.17 -1.26 -16.55
N HIS A 291 13.38 -1.87 -17.43
CA HIS A 291 13.34 -3.31 -17.54
C HIS A 291 14.50 -3.78 -18.41
N ARG A 292 15.56 -4.30 -17.79
CA ARG A 292 16.62 -5.01 -18.52
C ARG A 292 16.15 -6.42 -18.80
N ARG A 293 16.09 -6.82 -20.07
CA ARG A 293 15.82 -8.23 -20.38
C ARG A 293 17.05 -9.03 -19.95
N ALA A 294 16.86 -10.28 -19.52
CA ALA A 294 17.97 -11.14 -19.12
C ALA A 294 19.05 -11.31 -20.22
N ALA A 295 18.68 -11.11 -21.49
CA ALA A 295 19.59 -11.09 -22.63
C ALA A 295 20.57 -9.90 -22.65
N ASP A 296 20.24 -8.79 -21.98
CA ASP A 296 21.05 -7.56 -21.96
C ASP A 296 22.12 -7.56 -20.85
N LEU A 297 22.15 -8.63 -20.02
CA LEU A 297 23.11 -8.81 -18.92
C LEU A 297 24.27 -9.76 -19.27
N VAL A 298 24.28 -10.28 -20.50
CA VAL A 298 25.37 -11.08 -21.08
C VAL A 298 26.03 -10.25 -22.18
N GLY A 299 26.76 -9.21 -21.78
CA GLY A 299 27.51 -8.32 -22.66
C GLY A 299 28.76 -7.81 -21.98
#